data_AF-A0A661ICR3-F1
#
_entry.id   AF-A0A661ICR3-F1
#
_cell.length_a   1.000
_cell.length_b   1.000
_cell.length_c   1.000
_cell.angle_alpha   90.00
_cell.angle_beta   90.00
_cell.angle_gamma   90.00
#
_symmetry.space_group_name_H-M   'P 1'
#
loop_
_entity.id
_entity.type
_entity.pdbx_description
1 polymer ?
#
loop_
_entity_poly.entity_id
_entity_poly.type
_entity_poly.pdbx_seq_one_letter_code
_entity_poly.pdbx_strand_id
1 'polypeptide(L)'
;MWDWLKKGRSDIPLTEAPSFYRRIVEEVEVSLLFIDPEGRIVYANPRAKKVMGKEIVGRTVEEVARRADFVDPGDAEKVIESFRRRQRGEEV
;
A
#
# COMPACT_ATOMS: atom_id res chain seq x y z
N MET A 1 10.49 6.99 7.20
CA MET A 1 9.07 7.06 6.77
C MET A 1 8.23 7.96 7.66
N TRP A 2 8.20 7.73 8.98
CA TRP A 2 7.52 8.63 9.91
C TRP A 2 8.03 10.08 9.85
N ASP A 3 9.31 10.27 9.54
CA ASP A 3 9.89 11.62 9.42
C ASP A 3 9.44 12.38 8.18
N TRP A 4 8.98 11.69 7.12
CA TRP A 4 8.38 12.34 5.95
C TRP A 4 6.94 12.79 6.23
N LEU A 5 6.14 11.96 6.92
CA LEU A 5 4.78 12.32 7.39
C LEU A 5 4.81 13.51 8.37
N LYS A 6 5.82 13.57 9.26
CA LYS A 6 6.01 14.71 10.18
C LYS A 6 6.30 16.03 9.47
N LYS A 7 6.87 15.99 8.26
CA LYS A 7 7.34 17.20 7.54
C LYS A 7 6.26 17.87 6.69
N GLY A 8 5.12 17.20 6.44
CA GLY A 8 4.12 17.62 5.47
C GLY A 8 3.00 18.53 5.96
N ARG A 9 2.83 18.75 7.27
CA ARG A 9 1.77 19.61 7.82
C ARG A 9 2.27 20.51 8.94
N SER A 10 2.14 21.82 8.72
CA SER A 10 2.47 22.87 9.69
C SER A 10 1.37 23.09 10.73
N ASP A 11 0.18 22.55 10.49
CA ASP A 11 -1.04 22.70 11.32
C ASP A 11 -1.19 21.64 12.41
N ILE A 12 -0.41 20.55 12.35
CA ILE A 12 -0.50 19.45 13.33
C ILE A 12 0.76 19.48 14.20
N PRO A 13 0.64 19.58 15.54
CA PRO A 13 1.79 19.46 16.43
C PRO A 13 2.59 18.19 16.13
N LEU A 14 3.92 18.29 16.06
CA LEU A 14 4.80 17.15 15.72
C LEU A 14 4.61 15.94 16.65
N THR A 15 4.14 16.17 17.87
CA THR A 15 3.79 15.15 18.86
C THR A 15 2.50 14.40 18.53
N GLU A 16 1.56 15.04 17.83
CA GLU A 16 0.25 14.49 17.44
C GLU A 16 0.20 13.98 16.01
N ALA A 17 1.14 14.41 15.15
CA ALA A 17 1.19 13.98 13.76
C ALA A 17 1.22 12.44 13.59
N PRO A 18 2.05 11.65 14.32
CA PRO A 18 2.09 10.21 14.12
C PRO A 18 0.77 9.50 14.46
N SER A 19 0.04 9.97 15.48
CA SER A 19 -1.24 9.38 15.89
C SER A 19 -2.37 9.80 14.95
N PHE A 20 -2.41 11.07 14.53
CA PHE A 20 -3.38 11.57 13.56
C PHE A 20 -3.28 10.83 12.22
N TYR A 21 -2.07 10.75 11.65
CA TYR A 21 -1.88 10.05 10.40
C TYR A 21 -2.22 8.57 10.52
N ARG A 22 -1.74 7.90 11.59
CA ARG A 22 -2.08 6.50 11.86
C ARG A 22 -3.58 6.26 11.86
N ARG A 23 -4.33 7.12 12.54
CA ARG A 23 -5.78 7.02 12.62
C ARG A 23 -6.45 7.12 11.27
N ILE A 24 -6.02 8.06 10.41
CA ILE A 24 -6.53 8.18 9.04
C ILE A 24 -6.27 6.90 8.24
N VAL A 25 -5.03 6.38 8.25
CA VAL A 25 -4.71 5.18 7.46
C VAL A 25 -5.48 3.97 7.96
N GLU A 26 -5.76 3.91 9.26
CA GLU A 26 -6.49 2.81 9.90
C GLU A 26 -8.02 2.89 9.69
N GLU A 27 -8.59 4.09 9.62
CA GLU A 27 -10.04 4.32 9.49
C GLU A 27 -10.52 4.45 8.03
N VAL A 28 -9.64 4.73 7.06
CA VAL A 28 -10.05 4.91 5.66
C VAL A 28 -10.59 3.62 5.03
N GLU A 29 -11.72 3.72 4.32
CA GLU A 29 -12.36 2.58 3.63
C GLU A 29 -11.69 2.17 2.30
N VAL A 30 -10.46 2.63 2.07
CA VAL A 30 -9.64 2.27 0.91
C VAL A 30 -8.52 1.32 1.36
N SER A 31 -8.27 0.27 0.58
CA SER A 31 -7.13 -0.61 0.81
C SER A 31 -5.84 0.15 0.54
N LEU A 32 -4.99 0.26 1.56
CA LEU A 32 -3.72 0.97 1.46
C LEU A 32 -2.56 0.02 1.80
N LEU A 33 -1.59 -0.01 0.89
CA LEU A 33 -0.37 -0.81 1.00
C LEU A 33 0.84 0.13 0.93
N PHE A 34 1.89 -0.21 1.68
CA PHE A 34 3.23 0.31 1.41
C PHE A 34 4.09 -0.80 0.85
N ILE A 35 4.88 -0.45 -0.16
CA ILE A 35 5.68 -1.36 -0.95
C ILE A 35 7.11 -0.83 -0.93
N ASP A 36 8.09 -1.70 -0.75
CA ASP A 36 9.51 -1.36 -0.86
C ASP A 36 9.97 -1.29 -2.34
N PRO A 37 11.19 -0.83 -2.63
CA PRO A 37 11.69 -0.75 -4.01
C PRO A 37 11.67 -2.09 -4.76
N GLU A 38 11.83 -3.21 -4.05
CA GLU A 38 11.79 -4.56 -4.60
C GLU A 38 10.37 -5.09 -4.84
N GLY A 39 9.35 -4.29 -4.52
CA GLY A 39 7.95 -4.64 -4.74
C GLY A 39 7.32 -5.45 -3.62
N ARG A 40 7.97 -5.58 -2.46
CA ARG A 40 7.43 -6.28 -1.29
C ARG A 40 6.53 -5.37 -0.46
N ILE A 41 5.37 -5.90 -0.09
CA ILE A 41 4.41 -5.21 0.78
C ILE A 41 4.97 -5.20 2.20
N VAL A 42 5.37 -4.03 2.68
CA VAL A 42 5.91 -3.83 4.04
C VAL A 42 4.84 -3.42 5.04
N TYR A 43 3.68 -2.96 4.56
CA TYR A 43 2.55 -2.58 5.39
C TYR A 43 1.24 -2.72 4.62
N ALA A 44 0.18 -3.06 5.35
CA ALA A 44 -1.19 -3.05 4.87
C ALA A 44 -2.11 -2.53 5.98
N ASN A 45 -2.98 -1.59 5.64
CA ASN A 45 -3.98 -1.07 6.58
C ASN A 45 -5.06 -2.13 6.91
N PRO A 46 -5.90 -1.93 7.94
CA PRO A 46 -6.95 -2.88 8.32
C PRO A 46 -7.90 -3.22 7.16
N ARG A 47 -8.25 -2.22 6.34
CA ARG A 47 -9.08 -2.41 5.15
C ARG A 47 -8.43 -3.35 4.14
N ALA A 48 -7.18 -3.12 3.77
CA ALA A 48 -6.43 -3.98 2.87
C ALA A 48 -6.35 -5.41 3.41
N LYS A 49 -6.05 -5.60 4.70
CA LYS A 49 -6.02 -6.93 5.32
C LYS A 49 -7.37 -7.64 5.29
N LYS A 50 -8.48 -6.90 5.41
CA LYS A 50 -9.84 -7.46 5.35
C LYS A 50 -10.21 -7.92 3.93
N VAL A 51 -9.76 -7.20 2.91
CA VAL A 51 -10.09 -7.50 1.50
C VAL A 51 -9.12 -8.51 0.89
N MET A 52 -7.83 -8.39 1.19
CA MET A 52 -6.74 -9.12 0.52
C MET A 52 -6.12 -10.23 1.37
N GLY A 53 -6.47 -10.32 2.66
CA GLY A 53 -5.85 -11.24 3.62
C GLY A 53 -4.75 -10.59 4.46
N LYS A 54 -4.46 -11.18 5.63
CA LYS A 54 -3.43 -10.68 6.57
C LYS A 54 -2.02 -11.07 6.14
N GLU A 55 -1.90 -12.14 5.37
CA GLU A 55 -0.68 -12.79 4.92
C GLU A 55 -0.02 -12.12 3.71
N ILE A 56 -0.59 -11.01 3.21
CA ILE A 56 -0.01 -10.24 2.11
C ILE A 56 1.25 -9.47 2.53
N VAL A 57 1.36 -9.11 3.81
CA VAL A 57 2.55 -8.41 4.31
C VAL A 57 3.73 -9.37 4.24
N GLY A 58 4.82 -8.93 3.62
CA GLY A 58 5.99 -9.74 3.32
C GLY A 58 5.95 -10.41 1.94
N ARG A 59 4.84 -10.37 1.20
CA ARG A 59 4.77 -10.85 -0.19
C ARG A 59 5.03 -9.72 -1.18
N THR A 60 5.37 -10.06 -2.41
CA THR A 60 5.49 -9.08 -3.50
C THR A 60 4.13 -8.74 -4.10
N VAL A 61 4.03 -7.57 -4.73
CA VAL A 61 2.85 -7.17 -5.49
C VAL A 61 2.51 -8.21 -6.56
N GLU A 62 3.51 -8.79 -7.22
CA GLU A 62 3.27 -9.80 -8.24
C GLU A 62 2.73 -11.11 -7.65
N GLU A 63 3.26 -11.57 -6.51
CA GLU A 63 2.75 -12.76 -5.80
C GLU A 63 1.30 -12.58 -5.39
N VAL A 64 0.91 -11.37 -4.96
CA VAL A 64 -0.47 -11.05 -4.58
C VAL A 64 -1.37 -10.89 -5.80
N ALA A 65 -0.91 -10.25 -6.87
CA ALA A 65 -1.69 -10.04 -8.09
C ALA A 65 -2.03 -11.36 -8.81
N ARG A 66 -1.13 -12.35 -8.77
CA ARG A 66 -1.39 -13.68 -9.37
C ARG A 66 -2.33 -14.56 -8.54
N ARG A 67 -2.76 -14.11 -7.35
CA ARG A 67 -3.79 -14.83 -6.59
C ARG A 67 -5.16 -14.52 -7.16
N ALA A 68 -5.83 -15.57 -7.61
CA ALA A 68 -7.20 -15.51 -8.11
C ALA A 68 -8.22 -14.99 -7.08
N ASP A 69 -7.86 -14.99 -5.78
CA ASP A 69 -8.69 -14.45 -4.70
C ASP A 69 -8.93 -12.93 -4.82
N PHE A 70 -8.08 -12.20 -5.54
CA PHE A 70 -8.10 -10.74 -5.57
C PHE A 70 -8.10 -10.12 -6.98
N VAL A 71 -7.49 -10.79 -7.95
CA VAL A 71 -7.47 -10.33 -9.35
C VAL A 71 -7.96 -11.47 -10.23
N ASP A 72 -8.81 -11.16 -11.20
CA ASP A 72 -9.16 -12.13 -12.24
C ASP A 72 -7.86 -12.64 -12.89
N PRO A 73 -7.70 -13.96 -13.10
CA PRO A 73 -6.48 -14.51 -13.70
C PRO A 73 -6.11 -13.88 -15.05
N GLY A 74 -7.09 -13.42 -15.84
CA GLY A 74 -6.86 -12.71 -17.09
C GLY A 74 -6.36 -11.28 -16.93
N ASP A 75 -6.46 -10.70 -15.74
CA ASP A 75 -6.11 -9.32 -15.41
C ASP A 75 -4.85 -9.18 -14.53
N ALA A 76 -4.36 -10.26 -13.93
CA ALA A 76 -3.15 -10.26 -13.08
C ALA A 76 -1.96 -9.57 -13.78
N GLU A 77 -1.74 -9.89 -15.05
CA GLU A 77 -0.60 -9.40 -15.82
C GLU A 77 -0.74 -7.91 -16.15
N LYS A 78 -1.98 -7.41 -16.27
CA LYS A 78 -2.24 -5.97 -16.41
C LYS A 78 -1.88 -5.22 -15.13
N VAL A 79 -2.20 -5.79 -13.96
CA VAL A 79 -1.84 -5.22 -12.65
C VAL A 79 -0.33 -5.21 -12.48
N ILE A 80 0.34 -6.31 -12.82
CA ILE A 80 1.80 -6.44 -12.75
C ILE A 80 2.49 -5.43 -13.67
N GLU A 81 2.05 -5.30 -14.92
CA GLU A 81 2.64 -4.33 -15.84
C GLU A 81 2.39 -2.90 -15.37
N SER A 82 1.18 -2.60 -14.92
CA SER A 82 0.86 -1.31 -14.29
C SER A 82 1.78 -0.98 -13.12
N PHE A 83 2.10 -1.97 -12.29
CA PHE A 83 3.03 -1.79 -11.18
C PHE A 83 4.47 -1.54 -11.68
N ARG A 84 4.95 -2.32 -12.65
CA ARG A 84 6.30 -2.17 -13.22
C ARG A 84 6.49 -0.81 -13.91
N ARG A 85 5.47 -0.33 -14.63
CA ARG A 85 5.45 1.00 -15.24
C ARG A 85 5.62 2.09 -14.18
N ARG A 86 4.87 2.01 -13.07
CA ARG A 86 5.02 2.92 -11.93
C ARG A 86 6.42 2.86 -11.30
N GLN A 87 7.03 1.67 -11.19
CA GLN A 87 8.42 1.55 -10.70
C GLN A 87 9.45 2.20 -11.64
N ARG A 88 9.17 2.24 -12.95
CA ARG A 88 9.98 2.96 -13.94
C ARG A 88 9.70 4.46 -13.99
N GLY A 89 8.77 4.97 -13.17
CA GLY A 89 8.38 6.38 -13.15
C GLY A 89 7.41 6.78 -14.27
N GLU A 90 6.78 5.81 -14.93
CA GLU A 90 5.78 6.07 -15.96
C GLU A 90 4.39 6.31 -15.35
N GLU A 91 3.57 7.15 -16.00
CA GLU A 91 2.16 7.33 -15.65
C GLU A 91 1.31 6.13 -16.10
N VAL A 92 0.36 5.72 -15.26
CA VAL A 92 -0.47 4.51 -15.44
C VAL A 92 -1.91 4.75 -15.05
#